data_AF-W6N9G5-F1
#
_entry.id   AF-W6N9G5-F1
#
_cell.length_a   1.000
_cell.length_b   1.000
_cell.length_c   1.000
_cell.angle_alpha   90.00
_cell.angle_beta   90.00
_cell.angle_gamma   90.00
#
_symmetry.space_group_name_H-M   'P 1'
#
loop_
_entity.id
_entity.type
_entity.pdbx_description
1 polymer ?
#
loop_
_entity_poly.entity_id
_entity_poly.type
_entity_poly.pdbx_seq_one_letter_code
_entity_poly.pdbx_strand_id
1 'polypeptide(L)'
;MISIVPVEFLAKAQDKGVDLDSLSMIPKAKLKPVYDASDRRMDFLAAVYLEVELKDGCTREVAFHISPRKECEVIVGMNALSELGIKKIIGKDSREENGKGDRLEREN
;
A
#
# COMPACT_ATOMS: atom_id res chain seq x y z
N MET A 1 2.73 -4.93 7.01
CA MET A 1 2.08 -5.10 5.69
C MET A 1 3.08 -4.71 4.63
N ILE A 2 3.22 -5.53 3.60
CA ILE A 2 4.23 -5.38 2.54
C ILE A 2 3.63 -4.75 1.29
N SER A 3 4.47 -4.21 0.42
CA SER A 3 4.09 -3.86 -0.95
C SER A 3 4.36 -5.04 -1.89
N ILE A 4 3.48 -5.23 -2.87
CA ILE A 4 3.52 -6.32 -3.84
C ILE A 4 3.35 -5.75 -5.24
N VAL A 5 4.24 -6.14 -6.16
CA VAL A 5 4.15 -5.82 -7.59
C VAL A 5 4.00 -7.13 -8.38
N PRO A 6 3.05 -7.22 -9.32
CA PRO A 6 2.94 -8.38 -10.19
C PRO A 6 4.08 -8.46 -11.21
N VAL A 7 4.55 -9.66 -11.53
CA VAL A 7 5.55 -9.85 -12.60
C VAL A 7 5.05 -9.33 -13.94
N GLU A 8 3.75 -9.45 -14.21
CA GLU A 8 3.12 -8.96 -15.44
C GLU A 8 3.15 -7.42 -15.54
N PHE A 9 3.13 -6.72 -14.41
CA PHE A 9 3.27 -5.26 -14.38
C PHE A 9 4.67 -4.85 -14.83
N LEU A 10 5.69 -5.56 -14.34
CA LEU A 10 7.08 -5.33 -14.72
C LEU A 10 7.30 -5.68 -16.21
N ALA A 11 6.82 -6.84 -16.67
CA ALA A 11 6.92 -7.24 -18.08
C ALA A 11 6.36 -6.15 -19.02
N LYS A 12 5.17 -5.60 -18.71
CA LYS A 12 4.58 -4.49 -19.48
C LYS A 12 5.39 -3.20 -19.43
N ALA A 13 6.14 -2.96 -18.35
CA ALA A 13 7.04 -1.81 -18.27
C ALA A 13 8.28 -2.04 -19.15
N GLN A 14 8.84 -3.25 -19.15
CA GLN A 14 9.94 -3.64 -20.04
C GLN A 14 9.55 -3.52 -21.51
N ASP A 15 8.35 -3.97 -21.89
CA ASP A 15 7.81 -3.81 -23.25
C ASP A 15 7.71 -2.34 -23.70
N LYS A 16 7.59 -1.42 -22.74
CA LYS A 16 7.57 0.04 -22.96
C LYS A 16 8.96 0.68 -22.95
N GLY A 17 10.02 -0.11 -22.84
CA GLY A 17 11.41 0.35 -22.83
C GLY A 17 11.96 0.75 -21.46
N VAL A 18 11.29 0.37 -20.36
CA VAL A 18 11.85 0.54 -19.01
C VAL A 18 12.99 -0.48 -18.79
N ASP A 19 14.16 0.00 -18.39
CA ASP A 19 15.29 -0.85 -18.03
C ASP A 19 15.09 -1.47 -16.64
N LEU A 20 14.57 -2.69 -16.61
CA LEU A 20 14.38 -3.45 -15.38
C LEU A 20 15.67 -4.11 -14.87
N ASP A 21 16.69 -4.28 -15.71
CA ASP A 21 17.94 -4.95 -15.33
C ASP A 21 18.77 -4.07 -14.37
N SER A 22 18.52 -2.76 -14.39
CA SER A 22 19.11 -1.79 -13.45
C SER A 22 18.49 -1.80 -12.04
N LEU A 23 17.39 -2.52 -11.81
CA LEU A 23 16.69 -2.49 -10.52
C LEU A 23 17.50 -3.11 -9.38
N SER A 24 17.53 -2.40 -8.24
CA SER A 24 18.17 -2.87 -7.01
C SER A 24 17.42 -4.04 -6.39
N MET A 25 17.99 -5.25 -6.51
CA MET A 25 17.43 -6.47 -5.92
C MET A 25 17.68 -6.55 -4.41
N ILE A 26 16.68 -7.02 -3.67
CA ILE A 26 16.81 -7.31 -2.24
C ILE A 26 17.35 -8.75 -2.07
N PRO A 27 18.48 -8.95 -1.36
CA PRO A 27 19.02 -10.28 -1.14
C PRO A 27 18.02 -11.21 -0.45
N LYS A 28 17.88 -12.46 -0.95
CA LYS A 28 16.98 -13.47 -0.38
C LYS A 28 17.20 -13.70 1.12
N ALA A 29 18.45 -13.61 1.59
CA ALA A 29 18.80 -13.74 3.01
C ALA A 29 18.16 -12.67 3.92
N LYS A 30 17.74 -11.52 3.36
CA LYS A 30 17.05 -10.45 4.09
C LYS A 30 15.53 -10.59 4.07
N LEU A 31 14.98 -11.51 3.26
CA LEU A 31 13.54 -11.69 3.10
C LEU A 31 12.99 -12.60 4.19
N LYS A 32 11.95 -12.13 4.88
CA LYS A 32 11.19 -12.91 5.84
C LYS A 32 10.01 -13.58 5.13
N PRO A 33 9.56 -14.77 5.58
CA PRO A 33 8.32 -15.35 5.08
C PRO A 33 7.15 -14.39 5.28
N VAL A 34 6.25 -14.36 4.30
CA VAL A 34 5.05 -13.52 4.31
C VAL A 34 3.84 -14.43 4.29
N TYR A 35 2.83 -14.05 5.06
CA TYR A 35 1.58 -14.78 5.20
C TYR A 35 0.41 -13.86 4.83
N ASP A 36 -0.61 -14.44 4.22
CA ASP A 36 -1.87 -13.75 3.95
C ASP A 36 -2.73 -13.63 5.22
N ALA A 37 -3.89 -12.98 5.10
CA ALA A 37 -4.81 -12.76 6.23
C ALA A 37 -5.45 -14.07 6.75
N SER A 38 -5.27 -15.19 6.05
CA SER A 38 -5.71 -16.54 6.43
C SER A 38 -4.55 -17.42 6.91
N ASP A 39 -3.41 -16.81 7.27
CA ASP A 39 -2.18 -17.49 7.72
C ASP A 39 -1.59 -18.46 6.68
N ARG A 40 -1.88 -18.26 5.39
CA ARG A 40 -1.25 -19.04 4.33
C ARG A 40 0.00 -18.34 3.87
N ARG A 41 1.10 -19.09 3.81
CA ARG A 41 2.35 -18.59 3.27
C ARG A 41 2.16 -18.14 1.82
N MET A 42 2.63 -16.94 1.51
CA MET A 42 2.69 -16.41 0.15
C MET A 42 4.05 -16.68 -0.46
N ASP A 43 4.06 -17.02 -1.74
CA ASP A 43 5.28 -17.22 -2.52
C ASP A 43 5.52 -16.02 -3.44
N PHE A 44 6.77 -15.55 -3.44
CA PHE A 44 7.24 -14.43 -4.25
C PHE A 44 8.48 -14.85 -5.04
N LEU A 45 8.63 -14.33 -6.25
CA LEU A 45 9.76 -14.64 -7.15
C LEU A 45 11.07 -14.02 -6.62
N ALA A 46 10.98 -12.76 -6.21
CA ALA A 46 12.07 -11.95 -5.67
C ALA A 46 11.49 -10.72 -4.95
N ALA A 47 12.36 -9.82 -4.51
CA ALA A 47 11.98 -8.50 -4.05
C ALA A 47 12.97 -7.46 -4.59
N VAL A 48 12.45 -6.28 -4.90
CA VAL A 48 13.18 -5.17 -5.54
C VAL A 48 12.85 -3.86 -4.85
N TYR A 49 13.75 -2.90 -5.00
CA TYR A 49 13.44 -1.50 -4.74
C TYR A 49 12.91 -0.84 -6.01
N LEU A 50 11.79 -0.13 -5.89
CA LEU A 50 11.22 0.69 -6.95
C LEU A 50 11.10 2.12 -6.45
N GLU A 51 11.43 3.08 -7.32
CA GLU A 51 11.12 4.48 -7.07
C GLU A 51 9.62 4.70 -7.26
N VAL A 52 8.97 5.26 -6.23
CA VAL A 52 7.54 5.56 -6.21
C VAL A 52 7.36 7.04 -5.99
N GLU A 53 6.73 7.70 -6.95
CA GLU A 53 6.31 9.10 -6.85
C GLU A 53 4.83 9.17 -6.54
N LEU A 54 4.48 9.86 -5.45
CA LEU A 54 3.10 10.26 -5.22
C LEU A 54 2.83 11.52 -6.05
N LYS A 55 1.72 11.53 -6.80
CA LYS A 55 1.30 12.74 -7.52
C LYS A 55 1.17 13.91 -6.54
N ASP A 56 1.85 15.01 -6.84
CA ASP A 56 1.92 16.22 -6.00
C ASP A 56 2.54 15.96 -4.60
N GLY A 57 3.35 14.90 -4.48
CA GLY A 57 3.93 14.45 -3.22
C GLY A 57 5.42 14.13 -3.32
N CYS A 58 5.88 13.22 -2.46
CA CYS A 58 7.28 12.85 -2.41
C CYS A 58 7.59 11.60 -3.23
N THR A 59 8.81 11.59 -3.75
CA THR A 59 9.41 10.42 -4.39
C THR A 59 10.24 9.65 -3.37
N ARG A 60 10.02 8.33 -3.30
CA ARG A 60 10.73 7.45 -2.36
C ARG A 60 11.05 6.11 -2.98
N GLU A 61 12.18 5.55 -2.59
CA GLU A 61 12.53 4.18 -2.89
C GLU A 61 11.78 3.23 -1.94
N VAL A 62 11.01 2.30 -2.49
CA VAL A 62 10.12 1.41 -1.74
C VAL A 62 10.43 -0.04 -2.10
N ALA A 63 10.51 -0.89 -1.07
CA ALA A 63 10.66 -2.33 -1.25
C ALA A 63 9.33 -2.99 -1.70
N PHE A 64 9.37 -3.75 -2.79
CA PHE A 64 8.26 -4.55 -3.31
C PHE A 64 8.65 -6.02 -3.40
N HIS A 65 7.70 -6.91 -3.04
CA HIS A 65 7.79 -8.32 -3.39
C HIS A 65 7.19 -8.56 -4.79
N ILE A 66 7.84 -9.39 -5.60
CA ILE A 66 7.38 -9.70 -6.96
C ILE A 66 6.47 -10.94 -6.91
N SER A 67 5.18 -10.72 -7.19
CA SER A 67 4.19 -11.79 -7.26
C SER A 67 4.23 -12.51 -8.62
N PRO A 68 4.19 -13.85 -8.65
CA PRO A 68 4.06 -14.61 -9.89
C PRO A 68 2.63 -14.56 -10.48
N ARG A 69 1.67 -13.98 -9.76
CA ARG A 69 0.28 -13.88 -10.22
C ARG A 69 0.17 -12.90 -11.40
N LYS A 70 -0.75 -13.20 -12.32
CA LYS A 70 -1.00 -12.41 -13.54
C LYS A 70 -1.93 -11.22 -13.31
N GLU A 71 -2.53 -11.13 -12.13
CA GLU A 71 -3.33 -9.99 -11.70
C GLU A 71 -2.45 -8.73 -11.76
N CYS A 72 -2.89 -7.67 -12.45
CA CYS A 72 -2.07 -6.45 -12.63
C CYS A 72 -2.25 -5.42 -11.51
N GLU A 73 -2.75 -5.83 -10.34
CA GLU A 73 -2.93 -4.93 -9.21
C GLU A 73 -1.63 -4.76 -8.43
N VAL A 74 -1.19 -3.51 -8.29
CA VAL A 74 -0.06 -3.15 -7.43
C VAL A 74 -0.58 -2.86 -6.04
N ILE A 75 -0.05 -3.56 -5.03
CA ILE A 75 -0.42 -3.37 -3.63
C ILE A 75 0.64 -2.52 -2.96
N VAL A 76 0.22 -1.41 -2.36
CA VAL A 76 1.08 -0.52 -1.58
C VAL A 76 0.85 -0.81 -0.09
N GLY A 77 1.86 -1.36 0.56
CA GLY A 77 1.81 -1.72 1.97
C GLY A 77 2.14 -0.55 2.91
N MET A 78 1.97 -0.78 4.20
CA MET A 78 2.36 0.20 5.23
C MET A 78 3.87 0.51 5.25
N ASN A 79 4.71 -0.39 4.71
CA ASN A 79 6.13 -0.14 4.48
C ASN A 79 6.38 1.01 3.47
N ALA A 80 5.42 1.30 2.61
CA ALA A 80 5.49 2.37 1.62
C ALA A 80 4.73 3.61 2.05
N LEU A 81 3.53 3.45 2.63
CA LEU A 81 2.66 4.57 2.99
C LEU A 81 3.33 5.58 3.93
N SER A 82 4.03 5.08 4.95
CA SER A 82 4.74 5.94 5.91
C SER A 82 5.89 6.72 5.26
N GLU A 83 6.68 6.07 4.42
CA GLU A 83 7.76 6.69 3.65
C GLU A 83 7.25 7.74 2.67
N LEU A 84 6.09 7.46 2.03
CA LEU A 84 5.42 8.37 1.09
C LEU A 84 4.69 9.54 1.78
N GLY A 85 4.79 9.67 3.10
CA GLY A 85 4.16 10.75 3.87
C GLY A 85 2.66 10.60 4.11
N ILE A 86 2.08 9.43 3.79
CA ILE A 86 0.66 9.13 3.99
C ILE A 86 0.45 8.70 5.44
N LYS A 87 -0.39 9.45 6.17
CA LYS A 87 -0.76 9.17 7.56
C LYS A 87 -2.21 8.74 7.64
N LYS A 88 -2.47 7.64 8.35
CA LYS A 88 -3.83 7.23 8.71
C LYS A 88 -4.27 8.02 9.94
N ILE A 89 -5.29 8.86 9.78
CA ILE A 89 -5.95 9.56 10.89
C ILE A 89 -7.26 8.83 11.16
N ILE A 90 -7.45 8.32 12.39
CA ILE A 90 -8.73 7.77 12.82
C ILE A 90 -9.47 8.89 13.53
N GLY A 91 -10.43 9.52 12.85
CA GLY A 91 -11.36 10.44 13.51
C GLY A 91 -12.32 9.66 14.40
N LYS A 92 -12.65 10.18 15.59
CA LYS A 92 -13.92 9.84 16.22
C LYS A 92 -15.01 10.46 15.36
N ASP A 93 -15.96 9.65 14.88
CA ASP A 93 -17.17 10.16 14.26
C ASP A 93 -17.87 11.09 15.27
N SER A 94 -17.80 12.40 15.06
CA SER A 94 -18.66 13.36 15.73
C SER A 94 -20.00 13.38 15.00
N ARG A 95 -20.76 12.30 15.13
CA ARG A 95 -22.21 12.31 14.99
C ARG A 95 -22.80 12.09 16.38
N GLU A 96 -22.61 13.06 17.25
CA GLU A 96 -23.49 13.23 18.40
C GLU A 96 -24.78 13.86 17.87
N GLU A 97 -25.84 13.05 17.90
CA GLU A 97 -27.22 13.47 17.69
C GLU A 97 -27.57 14.59 18.69
N ASN A 98 -27.55 15.84 18.25
CA ASN A 98 -28.22 16.91 18.98
C ASN A 98 -29.64 17.11 18.45
N GLY A 99 -30.44 16.05 18.58
CA GLY A 99 -31.88 16.10 18.46
C GLY A 99 -32.48 16.47 19.80
N LYS A 100 -32.79 17.76 20.01
CA LYS A 100 -33.93 18.28 20.79
C LYS A 100 -33.95 19.81 20.71
N GLY A 101 -34.54 20.30 19.62
CA GLY A 101 -35.16 21.62 19.59
C GLY A 101 -36.48 21.59 20.36
N ASP A 102 -36.71 22.67 21.10
CA ASP A 102 -37.97 23.21 21.64
C ASP A 102 -39.05 22.25 22.13
N ARG A 103 -39.22 22.23 23.46
CA ARG A 103 -40.56 22.10 24.06
C ARG A 103 -40.80 23.33 24.93
N LEU A 104 -41.69 24.19 24.44
CA LEU A 104 -42.28 25.33 25.14
C LEU A 104 -42.61 24.98 26.59
N GLU A 105 -42.11 25.79 27.53
CA GLU A 105 -42.73 25.96 28.84
C GLU A 105 -44.09 26.65 28.64
N ARG A 106 -45.16 25.96 29.03
CA ARG A 106 -46.43 26.55 29.43
C ARG A 106 -46.67 26.13 30.88
N GLU A 107 -47.33 27.01 31.63
CA GLU A 107 -47.75 26.91 33.05
C GLU A 107 -46.67 27.50 34.01
N ASN A 108 -46.89 28.58 34.76
CA ASN A 108 -48.10 29.23 35.30
C ASN A 108 -47.98 30.76 35.32
#